data_AF-A0A2R7JRP1-F1
#
_entry.id   AF-A0A2R7JRP1-F1
#
_cell.length_a   1.000
_cell.length_b   1.000
_cell.length_c   1.000
_cell.angle_alpha   90.00
_cell.angle_beta   90.00
_cell.angle_gamma   90.00
#
_symmetry.space_group_name_H-M   'P 1'
#
loop_
_entity.id
_entity.type
_entity.pdbx_description
1 polymer ?
#
loop_
_entity_poly.entity_id
_entity_poly.type
_entity_poly.pdbx_seq_one_letter_code
_entity_poly.pdbx_strand_id
1 'polypeptide(L)'
;MKNLFYLSLASLLMSFGYPINNEKSTTNDPIENPKTSISLPLAGNAYSSKHVEESNTITDNGIENWTDSGEFFTAYFKIDKAGTFQITVEESVLVDGKSEIEFSINNESKKVKFDTSKKAVTIGSWKINKEGYVALKIKGISKTGKQFPSINRLTISSTDYDGKIAYVPNNEGNFYHWGRRGPSVHLNYQVPETTNAEWYYNEITVPVNEDKIGSYFMANGFGEGYFGIQVNSATERRVLFSVWSPFTTDDPTSIPETHKIKMLKKGE
;
A
#
# COMPACT_ATOMS: atom_id res chain seq x y z
N MET A 1 40.65 -71.01 47.44
CA MET A 1 39.92 -69.75 47.70
C MET A 1 39.66 -69.06 46.37
N LYS A 2 38.36 -68.91 46.02
CA LYS A 2 37.72 -67.96 45.06
C LYS A 2 38.38 -67.85 43.66
N ASN A 3 37.93 -68.49 42.57
CA ASN A 3 36.60 -68.71 41.96
C ASN A 3 35.83 -67.43 41.54
N LEU A 4 35.47 -67.41 40.24
CA LEU A 4 34.35 -66.71 39.56
C LEU A 4 34.52 -65.19 39.30
N PHE A 5 34.03 -64.59 38.20
CA PHE A 5 33.01 -64.95 37.20
C PHE A 5 33.22 -64.08 35.93
N TYR A 6 33.01 -64.65 34.74
CA TYR A 6 32.77 -63.89 33.50
C TYR A 6 31.37 -63.28 33.55
N LEU A 7 31.22 -61.99 33.31
CA LEU A 7 29.92 -61.35 33.07
C LEU A 7 29.78 -60.97 31.59
N SER A 8 28.82 -61.63 30.95
CA SER A 8 28.23 -61.29 29.65
C SER A 8 27.50 -59.96 29.73
N LEU A 9 27.85 -58.98 28.89
CA LEU A 9 27.06 -57.76 28.73
C LEU A 9 26.13 -57.94 27.52
N ALA A 10 24.84 -58.12 27.83
CA ALA A 10 23.77 -58.22 26.86
C ALA A 10 23.49 -56.85 26.22
N SER A 11 23.35 -56.87 24.90
CA SER A 11 22.90 -55.78 24.04
C SER A 11 21.46 -55.37 24.35
N LEU A 12 21.25 -54.10 24.71
CA LEU A 12 19.93 -53.47 24.76
C LEU A 12 19.85 -52.41 23.65
N LEU A 13 19.21 -52.77 22.54
CA LEU A 13 18.80 -51.84 21.49
C LEU A 13 17.63 -50.99 22.04
N MET A 14 17.92 -49.76 22.47
CA MET A 14 16.87 -48.76 22.67
C MET A 14 16.50 -48.16 21.31
N SER A 15 15.33 -48.51 20.80
CA SER A 15 14.69 -47.79 19.70
C SER A 15 14.23 -46.42 20.21
N PHE A 16 15.03 -45.38 19.97
CA PHE A 16 14.55 -44.01 20.04
C PHE A 16 13.60 -43.76 18.85
N GLY A 17 12.30 -43.91 19.10
CA GLY A 17 11.28 -43.37 18.22
C GLY A 17 11.40 -41.85 18.22
N TYR A 18 11.94 -41.29 17.13
CA TYR A 18 11.75 -39.89 16.83
C TYR A 18 10.24 -39.63 16.68
N PRO A 19 9.64 -38.67 17.42
CA PRO A 19 8.35 -38.16 17.02
C PRO A 19 8.55 -37.46 15.68
N ILE A 20 7.99 -38.05 14.63
CA ILE A 20 7.74 -37.36 13.38
C ILE A 20 6.80 -36.21 13.76
N ASN A 21 7.37 -35.01 13.90
CA ASN A 21 6.60 -33.79 13.91
C ASN A 21 5.85 -33.77 12.57
N ASN A 22 4.53 -33.94 12.63
CA ASN A 22 3.66 -33.56 11.54
C ASN A 22 3.92 -32.08 11.26
N GLU A 23 4.73 -31.78 10.26
CA GLU A 23 4.63 -30.54 9.52
C GLU A 23 3.16 -30.42 9.12
N LYS A 24 2.45 -29.47 9.74
CA LYS A 24 1.15 -29.03 9.23
C LYS A 24 1.39 -28.62 7.79
N SER A 25 0.93 -29.47 6.87
CA SER A 25 0.68 -29.12 5.49
C SER A 25 0.09 -27.71 5.45
N THR A 26 0.81 -26.78 4.84
CA THR A 26 0.26 -25.49 4.43
C THR A 26 -0.77 -25.79 3.36
N THR A 27 -1.99 -26.11 3.77
CA THR A 27 -3.10 -26.34 2.85
C THR A 27 -3.33 -25.05 2.07
N ASN A 28 -3.35 -25.15 0.75
CA ASN A 28 -3.71 -24.06 -0.16
C ASN A 28 -5.22 -23.73 -0.10
N ASP A 29 -5.95 -24.34 0.83
CA ASP A 29 -7.36 -24.09 1.02
C ASP A 29 -7.55 -22.78 1.81
N PRO A 30 -8.56 -21.98 1.46
CA PRO A 30 -8.93 -20.80 2.23
C PRO A 30 -9.16 -21.15 3.71
N ILE A 31 -8.75 -20.28 4.64
CA ILE A 31 -9.05 -20.42 6.06
C ILE A 31 -10.57 -20.48 6.24
N GLU A 32 -11.07 -21.59 6.78
CA GLU A 32 -12.45 -21.71 7.25
C GLU A 32 -12.62 -20.94 8.56
N ASN A 33 -13.61 -20.03 8.62
CA ASN A 33 -13.94 -19.21 9.80
C ASN A 33 -12.75 -18.40 10.38
N PRO A 34 -12.17 -17.46 9.61
CA PRO A 34 -11.07 -16.64 10.10
C PRO A 34 -11.50 -15.73 11.24
N LYS A 35 -10.62 -15.51 12.22
CA LYS A 35 -10.83 -14.55 13.31
C LYS A 35 -10.81 -13.10 12.80
N THR A 36 -9.93 -12.84 11.83
CA THR A 36 -9.90 -11.57 11.10
C THR A 36 -9.90 -11.86 9.61
N SER A 37 -10.75 -11.15 8.86
CA SER A 37 -10.75 -11.16 7.40
C SER A 37 -11.09 -9.77 6.88
N ILE A 38 -10.28 -9.26 5.95
CA ILE A 38 -10.57 -8.05 5.19
C ILE A 38 -10.51 -8.34 3.70
N SER A 39 -11.23 -7.54 2.92
CA SER A 39 -11.12 -7.53 1.47
C SER A 39 -10.47 -6.21 1.02
N LEU A 40 -9.20 -6.28 0.64
CA LEU A 40 -8.35 -5.13 0.28
C LEU A 40 -8.56 -4.77 -1.21
N PRO A 41 -9.23 -3.65 -1.54
CA PRO A 41 -9.38 -3.23 -2.92
C PRO A 41 -8.06 -2.69 -3.47
N LEU A 42 -7.57 -3.24 -4.58
CA LEU A 42 -6.29 -2.83 -5.16
C LEU A 42 -6.37 -1.43 -5.79
N ALA A 43 -7.56 -1.00 -6.18
CA ALA A 43 -7.80 0.35 -6.73
C ALA A 43 -7.36 1.48 -5.78
N GLY A 44 -7.53 1.29 -4.47
CA GLY A 44 -7.17 2.28 -3.45
C GLY A 44 -5.85 1.99 -2.73
N ASN A 45 -5.27 0.79 -2.89
CA ASN A 45 -4.16 0.34 -2.04
C ASN A 45 -2.93 -0.17 -2.82
N ALA A 46 -3.02 -0.30 -4.15
CA ALA A 46 -1.91 -0.71 -5.00
C ALA A 46 -1.29 0.47 -5.76
N TYR A 47 0.02 0.38 -5.96
CA TYR A 47 0.82 1.35 -6.70
C TYR A 47 1.66 0.64 -7.74
N SER A 48 1.64 1.13 -8.97
CA SER A 48 2.50 0.64 -10.05
C SER A 48 3.95 1.06 -9.80
N SER A 49 4.89 0.23 -10.22
CA SER A 49 6.32 0.57 -10.30
C SER A 49 6.64 1.56 -11.41
N LYS A 50 5.69 1.80 -12.32
CA LYS A 50 5.80 2.78 -13.40
C LYS A 50 5.11 4.09 -13.01
N HIS A 51 5.63 5.19 -13.55
CA HIS A 51 5.13 6.53 -13.24
C HIS A 51 3.68 6.72 -13.72
N VAL A 52 2.91 7.47 -12.93
CA VAL A 52 1.44 7.52 -12.95
C VAL A 52 0.88 8.26 -14.15
N GLU A 53 1.61 9.20 -14.76
CA GLU A 53 1.06 10.08 -15.81
C GLU A 53 0.58 9.33 -17.07
N GLU A 54 1.09 8.12 -17.35
CA GLU A 54 0.70 7.32 -18.52
C GLU A 54 0.12 5.94 -18.15
N SER A 55 0.05 5.59 -16.87
CA SER A 55 -0.26 4.21 -16.45
C SER A 55 -1.76 4.03 -16.21
N ASN A 56 -2.45 3.35 -17.14
CA ASN A 56 -3.86 2.97 -17.03
C ASN A 56 -4.08 1.61 -16.34
N THR A 57 -3.09 1.17 -15.57
CA THR A 57 -3.04 -0.17 -14.99
C THR A 57 -3.56 -0.24 -13.55
N ILE A 58 -3.70 0.89 -12.87
CA ILE A 58 -4.50 1.00 -11.65
C ILE A 58 -5.73 1.85 -11.96
N THR A 59 -6.88 1.21 -12.05
CA THR A 59 -8.19 1.84 -12.29
C THR A 59 -9.05 1.75 -11.03
N ASP A 60 -10.28 2.27 -11.08
CA ASP A 60 -11.27 2.07 -10.01
C ASP A 60 -11.65 0.59 -9.80
N ASN A 61 -11.30 -0.30 -10.75
CA ASN A 61 -11.50 -1.74 -10.66
C ASN A 61 -10.25 -2.51 -10.20
N GLY A 62 -9.18 -1.85 -9.79
CA GLY A 62 -7.95 -2.49 -9.32
C GLY A 62 -6.86 -2.55 -10.38
N ILE A 63 -6.12 -3.66 -10.42
CA ILE A 63 -5.09 -3.88 -11.42
C ILE A 63 -5.77 -4.36 -12.71
N GLU A 64 -5.65 -3.61 -13.80
CA GLU A 64 -6.19 -3.97 -15.12
C GLU A 64 -5.20 -3.59 -16.23
N ASN A 65 -5.50 -3.93 -17.48
CA ASN A 65 -4.70 -3.54 -18.66
C ASN A 65 -3.20 -3.92 -18.57
N TRP A 66 -2.86 -4.88 -17.71
CA TRP A 66 -1.48 -5.18 -17.35
C TRP A 66 -0.79 -6.03 -18.42
N THR A 67 -0.09 -5.36 -19.32
CA THR A 67 0.56 -5.98 -20.48
C THR A 67 2.09 -6.05 -20.38
N ASP A 68 2.73 -5.21 -19.59
CA ASP A 68 4.19 -5.23 -19.46
C ASP A 68 4.67 -6.10 -18.28
N SER A 69 5.56 -7.07 -18.54
CA SER A 69 6.22 -7.87 -17.50
C SER A 69 7.27 -7.10 -16.69
N GLY A 70 7.73 -5.94 -17.18
CA GLY A 70 8.60 -5.02 -16.45
C GLY A 70 7.86 -4.22 -15.37
N GLU A 71 6.53 -4.11 -15.47
CA GLU A 71 5.69 -3.46 -14.47
C GLU A 71 5.35 -4.44 -13.34
N PHE A 72 5.50 -3.97 -12.11
CA PHE A 72 5.02 -4.66 -10.91
C PHE A 72 4.19 -3.72 -10.05
N PHE A 73 3.36 -4.28 -9.19
CA PHE A 73 2.51 -3.51 -8.28
C PHE A 73 2.91 -3.78 -6.84
N THR A 74 2.77 -2.78 -5.97
CA THR A 74 2.90 -2.96 -4.53
C THR A 74 1.61 -2.55 -3.85
N ALA A 75 0.94 -3.51 -3.22
CA ALA A 75 -0.24 -3.29 -2.41
C ALA A 75 0.16 -3.09 -0.94
N TYR A 76 -0.43 -2.10 -0.29
CA TYR A 76 -0.14 -1.77 1.11
C TYR A 76 -1.36 -1.95 2.01
N PHE A 77 -1.12 -2.48 3.20
CA PHE A 77 -2.04 -2.44 4.34
C PHE A 77 -1.21 -2.33 5.62
N LYS A 78 -1.76 -1.75 6.68
CA LYS A 78 -1.04 -1.58 7.96
C LYS A 78 -1.64 -2.47 9.02
N ILE A 79 -0.80 -3.21 9.73
CA ILE A 79 -1.16 -4.02 10.90
C ILE A 79 -0.65 -3.35 12.17
N ASP A 80 -1.38 -3.46 13.28
CA ASP A 80 -1.02 -2.87 14.59
C ASP A 80 -0.29 -3.85 15.53
N LYS A 81 -0.05 -5.09 15.11
CA LYS A 81 0.84 -6.04 15.77
C LYS A 81 1.28 -7.16 14.83
N ALA A 82 2.21 -7.99 15.29
CA ALA A 82 2.64 -9.19 14.56
C ALA A 82 1.48 -10.17 14.34
N GLY A 83 1.51 -10.93 13.25
CA GLY A 83 0.47 -11.89 12.89
C GLY A 83 0.85 -12.79 11.72
N THR A 84 0.08 -13.84 11.50
CA THR A 84 0.19 -14.69 10.30
C THR A 84 -1.04 -14.48 9.44
N PHE A 85 -0.84 -14.15 8.17
CA PHE A 85 -1.92 -13.78 7.25
C PHE A 85 -1.89 -14.66 6.00
N GLN A 86 -3.00 -15.30 5.70
CA GLN A 86 -3.25 -15.92 4.41
C GLN A 86 -3.78 -14.86 3.44
N ILE A 87 -3.25 -14.86 2.21
CA ILE A 87 -3.68 -13.96 1.16
C ILE A 87 -4.29 -14.79 0.04
N THR A 88 -5.45 -14.33 -0.44
CA THR A 88 -6.21 -14.97 -1.52
C THR A 88 -6.61 -13.93 -2.55
N VAL A 89 -6.43 -14.23 -3.83
CA VAL A 89 -7.05 -13.46 -4.91
C VAL A 89 -8.51 -13.87 -5.00
N GLU A 90 -9.42 -12.90 -5.01
CA GLU A 90 -10.86 -13.16 -5.08
C GLU A 90 -11.30 -13.69 -6.44
N GLU A 91 -12.46 -14.37 -6.48
CA GLU A 91 -13.03 -14.98 -7.69
C GLU A 91 -13.39 -13.98 -8.80
N SER A 92 -13.44 -12.68 -8.46
CA SER A 92 -13.65 -11.57 -9.39
C SER A 92 -12.46 -11.32 -10.33
N VAL A 93 -11.34 -12.02 -10.12
CA VAL A 93 -10.18 -11.98 -11.01
C VAL A 93 -10.55 -12.37 -12.44
N LEU A 94 -10.10 -11.57 -13.41
CA LEU A 94 -10.27 -11.87 -14.83
C LEU A 94 -8.94 -12.30 -15.43
N VAL A 95 -8.90 -13.46 -16.06
CA VAL A 95 -7.67 -14.07 -16.60
C VAL A 95 -7.82 -14.26 -18.10
N ASP A 96 -6.81 -13.85 -18.86
CA ASP A 96 -6.69 -14.12 -20.29
C ASP A 96 -5.70 -15.27 -20.53
N GLY A 97 -6.23 -16.43 -20.91
CA GLY A 97 -5.44 -17.66 -21.08
C GLY A 97 -4.89 -18.21 -19.76
N LYS A 98 -3.58 -18.39 -19.69
CA LYS A 98 -2.85 -18.83 -18.50
C LYS A 98 -1.82 -17.78 -18.11
N SER A 99 -1.61 -17.59 -16.82
CA SER A 99 -0.58 -16.69 -16.30
C SER A 99 0.10 -17.28 -15.07
N GLU A 100 1.36 -16.91 -14.83
CA GLU A 100 2.06 -17.15 -13.57
C GLU A 100 2.44 -15.80 -12.97
N ILE A 101 2.04 -15.58 -11.72
CA ILE A 101 2.26 -14.34 -10.97
C ILE A 101 3.03 -14.68 -9.69
N GLU A 102 4.02 -13.84 -9.38
CA GLU A 102 4.79 -13.89 -8.15
C GLU A 102 4.28 -12.84 -7.16
N PHE A 103 3.99 -13.29 -5.95
CA PHE A 103 3.57 -12.48 -4.82
C PHE A 103 4.64 -12.54 -3.75
N SER A 104 5.10 -11.40 -3.25
CA SER A 104 6.20 -11.34 -2.29
C SER A 104 5.94 -10.35 -1.17
N ILE A 105 6.24 -10.77 0.06
CA ILE A 105 6.30 -9.91 1.24
C ILE A 105 7.68 -10.12 1.86
N ASN A 106 8.43 -9.04 2.06
CA ASN A 106 9.83 -9.09 2.48
C ASN A 106 10.65 -9.99 1.53
N ASN A 107 11.34 -11.01 2.07
CA ASN A 107 12.17 -11.93 1.31
C ASN A 107 11.44 -13.25 0.96
N GLU A 108 10.15 -13.39 1.30
CA GLU A 108 9.37 -14.60 1.03
C GLU A 108 8.46 -14.38 -0.19
N SER A 109 8.68 -15.17 -1.23
CA SER A 109 7.95 -15.11 -2.50
C SER A 109 7.17 -16.39 -2.78
N LYS A 110 5.98 -16.26 -3.38
CA LYS A 110 5.09 -17.36 -3.76
C LYS A 110 4.65 -17.16 -5.20
N LYS A 111 4.74 -18.22 -6.01
CA LYS A 111 4.32 -18.21 -7.41
C LYS A 111 3.01 -18.96 -7.55
N VAL A 112 2.07 -18.33 -8.23
CA VAL A 112 0.70 -18.84 -8.39
C VAL A 112 0.34 -18.82 -9.86
N LYS A 113 -0.28 -19.91 -10.31
CA LYS A 113 -0.79 -20.04 -11.67
C LYS A 113 -2.25 -19.68 -11.71
N PHE A 114 -2.60 -18.86 -12.68
CA PHE A 114 -3.96 -18.45 -13.00
C PHE A 114 -4.34 -19.07 -14.34
N ASP A 115 -5.58 -19.48 -14.43
CA ASP A 115 -6.25 -19.91 -15.66
C ASP A 115 -7.62 -19.23 -15.74
N THR A 116 -8.37 -19.50 -16.81
CA THR A 116 -9.69 -18.89 -17.02
C THR A 116 -10.78 -19.41 -16.07
N SER A 117 -10.46 -20.22 -15.06
CA SER A 117 -11.45 -20.63 -14.06
C SER A 117 -11.83 -19.46 -13.16
N LYS A 118 -13.13 -19.25 -13.01
CA LYS A 118 -13.70 -18.22 -12.12
C LYS A 118 -13.72 -18.76 -10.68
N LYS A 119 -12.57 -18.76 -10.02
CA LYS A 119 -12.43 -19.22 -8.64
C LYS A 119 -11.46 -18.32 -7.88
N ALA A 120 -11.66 -18.24 -6.57
CA ALA A 120 -10.66 -17.65 -5.69
C ALA A 120 -9.37 -18.49 -5.73
N VAL A 121 -8.22 -17.82 -5.63
CA VAL A 121 -6.91 -18.46 -5.69
C VAL A 121 -6.10 -18.09 -4.45
N THR A 122 -5.94 -19.04 -3.55
CA THR A 122 -5.08 -18.88 -2.37
C THR A 122 -3.64 -18.74 -2.80
N ILE A 123 -3.01 -17.65 -2.38
CA ILE A 123 -1.61 -17.34 -2.70
C ILE A 123 -0.68 -17.99 -1.67
N GLY A 124 -1.09 -17.98 -0.40
CA GLY A 124 -0.41 -18.63 0.72
C GLY A 124 -0.41 -17.77 1.98
N SER A 125 0.31 -18.22 3.01
CA SER A 125 0.36 -17.54 4.32
C SER A 125 1.73 -16.96 4.67
N TRP A 126 1.78 -15.70 5.12
CA TRP A 126 3.01 -15.04 5.55
C TRP A 126 2.98 -14.74 7.04
N LYS A 127 4.10 -14.96 7.72
CA LYS A 127 4.31 -14.50 9.09
C LYS A 127 4.95 -13.11 9.08
N ILE A 128 4.25 -12.13 9.65
CA ILE A 128 4.71 -10.76 9.79
C ILE A 128 5.07 -10.51 11.26
N ASN A 129 6.34 -10.23 11.52
CA ASN A 129 6.90 -10.25 12.88
C ASN A 129 6.76 -8.93 13.66
N LYS A 130 6.27 -7.85 13.03
CA LYS A 130 6.16 -6.52 13.63
C LYS A 130 4.92 -5.79 13.12
N GLU A 131 4.42 -4.86 13.92
CA GLU A 131 3.44 -3.88 13.47
C GLU A 131 4.03 -2.98 12.36
N GLY A 132 3.16 -2.36 11.58
CA GLY A 132 3.52 -1.42 10.52
C GLY A 132 2.89 -1.75 9.19
N TYR A 133 3.38 -1.07 8.15
CA TYR A 133 2.94 -1.32 6.79
C TYR A 133 3.51 -2.64 6.28
N VAL A 134 2.63 -3.45 5.71
CA VAL A 134 2.96 -4.64 4.92
C VAL A 134 2.92 -4.24 3.46
N ALA A 135 4.02 -4.50 2.75
CA ALA A 135 4.14 -4.29 1.32
C ALA A 135 4.07 -5.64 0.60
N LEU A 136 2.96 -5.91 -0.07
CA LEU A 136 2.79 -7.08 -0.93
C LEU A 136 3.11 -6.68 -2.36
N LYS A 137 4.24 -7.16 -2.88
CA LYS A 137 4.63 -6.95 -4.27
C LYS A 137 4.06 -8.05 -5.16
N ILE A 138 3.48 -7.65 -6.29
CA ILE A 138 2.78 -8.48 -7.28
C ILE A 138 3.51 -8.31 -8.62
N LYS A 139 4.09 -9.39 -9.16
CA LYS A 139 4.93 -9.36 -10.35
C LYS A 139 4.53 -10.44 -11.35
N GLY A 140 4.42 -10.07 -12.62
CA GLY A 140 4.10 -11.00 -13.70
C GLY A 140 5.33 -11.80 -14.08
N ILE A 141 5.19 -13.12 -14.15
CA ILE A 141 6.28 -14.03 -14.55
C ILE A 141 6.09 -14.49 -15.99
N SER A 142 4.90 -15.00 -16.32
CA SER A 142 4.56 -15.42 -17.68
C SER A 142 3.06 -15.31 -17.94
N LYS A 143 2.69 -15.20 -19.21
CA LYS A 143 1.30 -15.24 -19.68
C LYS A 143 1.22 -15.80 -21.09
N THR A 144 0.09 -16.43 -21.41
CA THR A 144 -0.21 -16.90 -22.77
C THR A 144 -1.24 -16.01 -23.49
N GLY A 145 -2.04 -15.27 -22.73
CA GLY A 145 -2.97 -14.27 -23.27
C GLY A 145 -2.31 -12.93 -23.55
N LYS A 146 -3.11 -11.93 -23.89
CA LYS A 146 -2.68 -10.56 -24.18
C LYS A 146 -2.25 -9.80 -22.92
N GLN A 147 -2.86 -10.11 -21.77
CA GLN A 147 -2.62 -9.44 -20.50
C GLN A 147 -2.44 -10.42 -19.35
N PHE A 148 -1.76 -9.96 -18.29
CA PHE A 148 -1.77 -10.64 -17.00
C PHE A 148 -3.16 -10.51 -16.35
N PRO A 149 -3.47 -11.28 -15.28
CA PRO A 149 -4.78 -11.21 -14.64
C PRO A 149 -5.14 -9.80 -14.19
N SER A 150 -6.40 -9.41 -14.44
CA SER A 150 -6.99 -8.24 -13.81
C SER A 150 -7.40 -8.61 -12.39
N ILE A 151 -6.82 -7.94 -11.39
CA ILE A 151 -7.01 -8.27 -9.98
C ILE A 151 -7.71 -7.11 -9.28
N ASN A 152 -8.96 -7.32 -8.83
CA ASN A 152 -9.74 -6.29 -8.17
C ASN A 152 -9.40 -6.17 -6.68
N ARG A 153 -9.42 -7.31 -5.96
CA ARG A 153 -9.23 -7.36 -4.50
C ARG A 153 -8.39 -8.55 -4.06
N LEU A 154 -7.84 -8.41 -2.87
CA LEU A 154 -7.21 -9.49 -2.13
C LEU A 154 -7.96 -9.70 -0.83
N THR A 155 -8.30 -10.93 -0.51
CA THR A 155 -8.71 -11.28 0.85
C THR A 155 -7.46 -11.48 1.70
N ILE A 156 -7.36 -10.75 2.83
CA ILE A 156 -6.32 -10.92 3.85
C ILE A 156 -6.99 -11.51 5.09
N SER A 157 -6.67 -12.76 5.40
CA SER A 157 -7.33 -13.51 6.48
C SER A 157 -6.31 -14.07 7.48
N SER A 158 -6.74 -14.25 8.72
CA SER A 158 -5.93 -14.83 9.78
C SER A 158 -6.80 -15.61 10.76
N THR A 159 -6.28 -16.75 11.24
CA THR A 159 -6.94 -17.60 12.22
C THR A 159 -6.87 -17.05 13.65
N ASP A 160 -5.82 -16.30 13.97
CA ASP A 160 -5.49 -15.92 15.36
C ASP A 160 -5.31 -14.40 15.56
N TYR A 161 -5.12 -13.63 14.48
CA TYR A 161 -5.04 -12.18 14.55
C TYR A 161 -6.35 -11.54 15.01
N ASP A 162 -6.25 -10.61 15.96
CA ASP A 162 -7.33 -9.78 16.51
C ASP A 162 -6.92 -8.31 16.68
N GLY A 163 -5.89 -7.90 15.96
CA GLY A 163 -5.51 -6.50 15.86
C GLY A 163 -6.33 -5.75 14.81
N LYS A 164 -6.04 -4.47 14.65
CA LYS A 164 -6.60 -3.63 13.58
C LYS A 164 -5.76 -3.74 12.31
N ILE A 165 -6.45 -3.73 11.18
CA ILE A 165 -5.83 -3.58 9.86
C ILE A 165 -6.35 -2.28 9.24
N ALA A 166 -5.45 -1.35 8.92
CA ALA A 166 -5.78 -0.07 8.28
C ALA A 166 -5.43 -0.09 6.79
N TYR A 167 -6.37 0.35 5.96
CA TYR A 167 -6.32 0.38 4.50
C TYR A 167 -7.43 1.29 3.97
N VAL A 168 -7.43 1.59 2.66
CA VAL A 168 -8.52 2.32 1.98
C VAL A 168 -9.62 1.31 1.60
N PRO A 169 -10.83 1.34 2.19
CA PRO A 169 -11.78 0.23 2.10
C PRO A 169 -12.70 0.26 0.87
N ASN A 170 -12.99 1.44 0.32
CA ASN A 170 -13.92 1.67 -0.78
C ASN A 170 -13.65 3.02 -1.46
N ASN A 171 -14.41 3.35 -2.52
CA ASN A 171 -14.30 4.62 -3.24
C ASN A 171 -15.38 5.65 -2.84
N GLU A 172 -16.03 5.50 -1.69
CA GLU A 172 -17.04 6.46 -1.24
C GLU A 172 -16.41 7.85 -1.10
N GLY A 173 -17.03 8.88 -1.67
CA GLY A 173 -16.46 10.24 -1.65
C GLY A 173 -15.09 10.39 -2.34
N ASN A 174 -14.81 9.59 -3.37
CA ASN A 174 -13.52 9.54 -4.08
C ASN A 174 -12.35 9.07 -3.19
N PHE A 175 -12.62 8.20 -2.22
CA PHE A 175 -11.59 7.82 -1.25
C PHE A 175 -10.41 7.05 -1.86
N TYR A 176 -10.54 6.43 -3.05
CA TYR A 176 -9.35 5.89 -3.75
C TYR A 176 -8.41 7.01 -4.19
N HIS A 177 -8.94 8.13 -4.70
CA HIS A 177 -8.13 9.30 -5.06
C HIS A 177 -7.43 9.88 -3.83
N TRP A 178 -8.19 10.17 -2.76
CA TRP A 178 -7.64 10.79 -1.54
C TRP A 178 -6.72 9.85 -0.76
N GLY A 179 -7.11 8.59 -0.62
CA GLY A 179 -6.36 7.57 0.09
C GLY A 179 -5.00 7.29 -0.56
N ARG A 180 -4.93 7.30 -1.90
CA ARG A 180 -3.67 7.11 -2.64
C ARG A 180 -2.77 8.34 -2.64
N ARG A 181 -3.34 9.54 -2.53
CA ARG A 181 -2.56 10.76 -2.29
C ARG A 181 -1.92 10.77 -0.91
N GLY A 182 -2.54 10.08 0.04
CA GLY A 182 -2.06 9.98 1.41
C GLY A 182 -2.44 11.20 2.26
N PRO A 183 -2.16 11.12 3.57
CA PRO A 183 -2.54 12.16 4.52
C PRO A 183 -1.57 13.35 4.46
N SER A 184 -2.05 14.50 3.97
CA SER A 184 -1.33 15.77 4.15
C SER A 184 -1.15 16.07 5.64
N VAL A 185 0.02 16.58 6.02
CA VAL A 185 0.34 16.99 7.39
C VAL A 185 0.67 18.47 7.44
N HIS A 186 0.42 19.10 8.59
CA HIS A 186 0.58 20.54 8.78
C HIS A 186 1.31 20.82 10.09
N LEU A 187 2.18 21.83 10.07
CA LEU A 187 2.77 22.42 11.27
C LEU A 187 2.22 23.83 11.41
N ASN A 188 1.60 24.12 12.55
CA ASN A 188 1.08 25.44 12.87
C ASN A 188 1.95 26.07 13.95
N TYR A 189 2.45 27.27 13.67
CA TYR A 189 3.25 28.04 14.61
C TYR A 189 2.34 28.97 15.41
N GLN A 190 2.50 28.96 16.74
CA GLN A 190 1.69 29.80 17.62
C GLN A 190 2.15 31.25 17.53
N VAL A 191 1.25 32.14 17.14
CA VAL A 191 1.45 33.59 17.19
C VAL A 191 0.75 34.10 18.45
N PRO A 192 1.43 34.83 19.36
CA PRO A 192 0.79 35.35 20.56
C PRO A 192 -0.39 36.27 20.19
N GLU A 193 -1.54 36.12 20.87
CA GLU A 193 -2.78 36.86 20.55
C GLU A 193 -2.63 38.39 20.56
N THR A 194 -1.67 38.90 21.32
CA THR A 194 -1.36 40.33 21.40
C THR A 194 -0.54 40.84 20.21
N THR A 195 -0.15 39.97 19.28
CA THR A 195 0.70 40.31 18.14
C THR A 195 -0.16 40.58 16.92
N ASN A 196 -0.19 41.84 16.48
CA ASN A 196 -0.68 42.20 15.15
C ASN A 196 0.48 42.12 14.15
N ALA A 197 0.77 40.91 13.66
CA ALA A 197 1.91 40.66 12.77
C ALA A 197 1.61 41.08 11.34
N GLU A 198 2.45 41.95 10.77
CA GLU A 198 2.41 42.31 9.34
C GLU A 198 3.22 41.34 8.47
N TRP A 199 4.27 40.74 9.02
CA TRP A 199 5.21 39.89 8.29
C TRP A 199 5.39 38.54 8.98
N TYR A 200 5.48 37.49 8.17
CA TYR A 200 5.84 36.15 8.62
C TYR A 200 6.97 35.60 7.77
N TYR A 201 8.03 35.14 8.42
CA TYR A 201 9.22 34.60 7.78
C TYR A 201 9.38 33.12 8.13
N ASN A 202 9.76 32.32 7.15
CA ASN A 202 10.06 30.92 7.34
C ASN A 202 11.18 30.49 6.37
N GLU A 203 12.02 29.56 6.81
CA GLU A 203 13.00 28.89 5.97
C GLU A 203 12.56 27.44 5.77
N ILE A 204 12.53 26.97 4.52
CA ILE A 204 12.27 25.57 4.21
C ILE A 204 13.45 24.98 3.46
N THR A 205 13.82 23.75 3.82
CA THR A 205 14.80 22.95 3.09
C THR A 205 14.18 21.60 2.80
N VAL A 206 14.08 21.24 1.52
CA VAL A 206 13.70 19.88 1.10
C VAL A 206 14.99 19.08 0.92
N PRO A 207 15.20 18.00 1.70
CA PRO A 207 16.41 17.20 1.57
C PRO A 207 16.56 16.61 0.17
N VAL A 208 17.81 16.35 -0.23
CA VAL A 208 18.12 15.71 -1.51
C VAL A 208 17.37 14.37 -1.60
N ASN A 209 16.70 14.16 -2.74
CA ASN A 209 15.84 13.01 -3.05
C ASN A 209 14.46 13.00 -2.36
N GLU A 210 14.12 13.97 -1.52
CA GLU A 210 12.79 14.05 -0.88
C GLU A 210 11.82 14.99 -1.62
N ASP A 211 12.27 15.58 -2.72
CA ASP A 211 11.50 16.43 -3.61
C ASP A 211 10.70 15.62 -4.63
N LYS A 212 9.83 14.73 -4.13
CA LYS A 212 9.04 13.81 -4.97
C LYS A 212 8.08 14.59 -5.88
N ILE A 213 8.03 14.23 -7.16
CA ILE A 213 7.05 14.77 -8.12
C ILE A 213 5.62 14.56 -7.59
N GLY A 214 4.80 15.61 -7.70
CA GLY A 214 3.45 15.69 -7.13
C GLY A 214 3.38 16.28 -5.73
N SER A 215 4.52 16.62 -5.11
CA SER A 215 4.56 17.22 -3.77
C SER A 215 4.34 18.72 -3.79
N TYR A 216 3.64 19.22 -2.77
CA TYR A 216 3.56 20.64 -2.46
C TYR A 216 4.11 20.91 -1.06
N PHE A 217 5.22 21.64 -1.00
CA PHE A 217 5.86 22.09 0.24
C PHE A 217 5.35 23.49 0.56
N MET A 218 4.19 23.55 1.23
CA MET A 218 3.61 24.81 1.68
C MET A 218 4.43 25.34 2.87
N ALA A 219 4.98 26.55 2.72
CA ALA A 219 5.91 27.15 3.68
C ALA A 219 5.19 28.11 4.63
N ASN A 220 4.37 29.01 4.07
CA ASN A 220 3.71 30.08 4.80
C ASN A 220 2.22 30.06 4.48
N GLY A 221 1.44 29.48 5.40
CA GLY A 221 -0.02 29.54 5.37
C GLY A 221 -0.56 30.71 6.14
N PHE A 222 -1.75 31.15 5.77
CA PHE A 222 -2.52 32.16 6.49
C PHE A 222 -4.02 31.85 6.36
N GLY A 223 -4.86 32.54 7.13
CA GLY A 223 -6.31 32.25 7.21
C GLY A 223 -7.00 32.23 5.85
N GLU A 224 -6.50 33.04 4.91
CA GLU A 224 -7.08 33.26 3.60
C GLU A 224 -6.19 32.75 2.46
N GLY A 225 -5.18 31.92 2.72
CA GLY A 225 -4.34 31.44 1.61
C GLY A 225 -3.10 30.63 1.97
N TYR A 226 -2.24 30.47 0.96
CA TYR A 226 -1.02 29.71 1.08
C TYR A 226 0.09 30.25 0.18
N PHE A 227 1.33 30.01 0.63
CA PHE A 227 2.55 30.27 -0.13
C PHE A 227 3.54 29.11 0.04
N GLY A 228 4.14 28.65 -1.05
CA GLY A 228 5.11 27.55 -1.01
C GLY A 228 5.69 27.17 -2.36
N ILE A 229 6.28 25.97 -2.43
CA ILE A 229 6.96 25.44 -3.62
C ILE A 229 6.45 24.06 -4.02
N GLN A 230 6.32 23.82 -5.32
CA GLN A 230 5.80 22.57 -5.90
C GLN A 230 6.85 21.86 -6.75
N VAL A 231 6.73 20.52 -6.78
CA VAL A 231 7.42 19.67 -7.75
C VAL A 231 6.39 19.14 -8.74
N ASN A 232 6.31 19.79 -9.90
CA ASN A 232 5.23 19.54 -10.85
C ASN A 232 5.61 18.42 -11.82
N SER A 233 6.86 18.41 -12.30
CA SER A 233 7.37 17.38 -13.20
C SER A 233 8.89 17.25 -13.09
N ALA A 234 9.50 16.40 -13.92
CA ALA A 234 10.95 16.30 -14.04
C ALA A 234 11.62 17.61 -14.51
N THR A 235 10.88 18.51 -15.15
CA THR A 235 11.40 19.74 -15.77
C THR A 235 10.74 21.02 -15.23
N GLU A 236 9.73 20.90 -14.37
CA GLU A 236 8.97 22.04 -13.87
C GLU A 236 8.83 22.04 -12.35
N ARG A 237 9.16 23.19 -11.76
CA ARG A 237 8.94 23.53 -10.35
C ARG A 237 8.21 24.87 -10.33
N ARG A 238 7.30 25.05 -9.37
CA ARG A 238 6.57 26.31 -9.20
C ARG A 238 6.75 26.87 -7.82
N VAL A 239 6.91 28.19 -7.73
CA VAL A 239 6.64 28.96 -6.53
C VAL A 239 5.19 29.41 -6.63
N LEU A 240 4.35 29.00 -5.67
CA LEU A 240 2.91 29.20 -5.73
C LEU A 240 2.44 30.07 -4.56
N PHE A 241 1.73 31.14 -4.88
CA PHE A 241 1.05 32.02 -3.93
C PHE A 241 -0.43 32.13 -4.32
N SER A 242 -1.31 31.83 -3.37
CA SER A 242 -2.76 31.87 -3.57
C SER A 242 -3.47 32.54 -2.41
N VAL A 243 -4.53 33.27 -2.73
CA VAL A 243 -5.45 33.90 -1.78
C VAL A 243 -6.88 33.49 -2.15
N TRP A 244 -7.66 33.05 -1.17
CA TRP A 244 -9.06 32.72 -1.35
C TRP A 244 -9.92 33.99 -1.40
N SER A 245 -10.86 34.00 -2.34
CA SER A 245 -11.98 34.94 -2.31
C SER A 245 -12.84 34.69 -1.06
N PRO A 246 -13.41 35.74 -0.44
CA PRO A 246 -14.41 35.57 0.62
C PRO A 246 -15.75 35.01 0.10
N PHE A 247 -15.92 34.85 -1.22
CA PHE A 247 -17.12 34.28 -1.83
C PHE A 247 -17.00 32.76 -2.00
N THR A 248 -17.90 32.01 -1.36
CA THR A 248 -17.92 30.54 -1.40
C THR A 248 -18.43 30.02 -2.74
N THR A 249 -17.52 29.50 -3.57
CA THR A 249 -17.83 28.88 -4.86
C THR A 249 -16.63 28.06 -5.36
N ASP A 250 -16.89 27.03 -6.15
CA ASP A 250 -15.85 26.32 -6.91
C ASP A 250 -15.63 26.95 -8.30
N ASP A 251 -16.52 27.84 -8.75
CA ASP A 251 -16.42 28.54 -10.03
C ASP A 251 -15.94 29.99 -9.83
N PRO A 252 -14.67 30.31 -10.11
CA PRO A 252 -14.14 31.67 -9.93
C PRO A 252 -14.82 32.71 -10.83
N THR A 253 -15.47 32.31 -11.92
CA THR A 253 -16.18 33.24 -12.82
C THR A 253 -17.50 33.74 -12.23
N SER A 254 -18.07 32.98 -11.27
CA SER A 254 -19.28 33.36 -10.54
C SER A 254 -19.05 34.41 -9.44
N ILE A 255 -17.79 34.70 -9.10
CA ILE A 255 -17.44 35.61 -8.02
C ILE A 255 -17.80 37.06 -8.42
N PRO A 256 -18.62 37.78 -7.60
CA PRO A 256 -18.92 39.18 -7.84
C PRO A 256 -17.63 40.03 -7.87
N GLU A 257 -17.60 41.07 -8.70
CA GLU A 257 -16.42 41.92 -8.87
C GLU A 257 -15.89 42.52 -7.55
N THR A 258 -16.78 42.79 -6.59
CA THR A 258 -16.42 43.29 -5.25
C THR A 258 -15.73 42.28 -4.35
N HIS A 259 -15.81 40.98 -4.68
CA HIS A 259 -15.23 39.88 -3.90
C HIS A 259 -14.06 39.20 -4.63
N LYS A 260 -13.75 39.61 -5.87
CA LYS A 260 -12.57 39.09 -6.57
C LYS A 260 -11.28 39.56 -5.91
N ILE A 261 -10.31 38.65 -5.84
CA ILE A 261 -8.94 39.00 -5.47
C ILE A 261 -8.34 39.87 -6.58
N LYS A 262 -7.87 41.06 -6.20
CA LYS A 262 -7.29 42.03 -7.12
C LYS A 262 -5.77 41.93 -7.10
N MET A 263 -5.17 41.69 -8.26
CA MET A 263 -3.72 41.73 -8.42
C MET A 263 -3.24 43.18 -8.30
N LEU A 264 -2.47 43.47 -7.24
CA LEU A 264 -1.87 44.79 -7.04
C LEU A 264 -0.52 44.94 -7.75
N LYS A 265 0.26 43.85 -7.77
CA LYS A 265 1.58 43.76 -8.39
C LYS A 265 1.81 42.36 -8.94
N LYS A 266 2.74 42.24 -9.89
CA LYS A 266 3.21 40.98 -10.48
C LYS A 266 4.74 41.00 -10.49
N GLY A 267 5.37 39.95 -9.97
CA GLY A 267 6.81 39.76 -10.10
C GLY A 267 7.21 39.46 -11.54
N GLU A 268 8.48 39.66 -11.87
CA GLU A 268 9.07 39.28 -13.17
C GLU A 268 9.23 37.77 -13.31
#